data_AF-A0A847C602-F1
#
_entry.id   AF-A0A847C602-F1
#
_cell.length_a   1.000
_cell.length_b   1.000
_cell.length_c   1.000
_cell.angle_alpha   90.00
_cell.angle_beta   90.00
_cell.angle_gamma   90.00
#
_symmetry.space_group_name_H-M   'P 1'
#
loop_
_entity.id
_entity.type
_entity.pdbx_description
1 polymer ?
#
loop_
_entity_poly.entity_id
_entity_poly.type
_entity_poly.pdbx_seq_one_letter_code
_entity_poly.pdbx_strand_id
1 'polypeptide(L)'
;GACSTMAESLALAAMSVDGGYARRACAVTSSHFCSAERQFRFPLEYGGQRTPASQWTVSGSGCVIVSAHDEKKPSVGAVCLGSVVDYEVCDINNMG
;
A
#
# COMPACT_ATOMS: atom_id res chain seq x y z
N GLY A 1 6.91 1.38 -3.83
CA GLY A 1 5.48 1.33 -3.49
C GLY A 1 5.24 2.18 -2.26
N ALA A 2 4.15 2.93 -2.24
CA ALA A 2 3.70 3.69 -1.08
C ALA A 2 2.59 2.94 -0.34
N CYS A 3 2.01 3.53 0.71
CA CYS A 3 0.91 2.93 1.47
C CYS A 3 -0.33 2.63 0.58
N SER A 4 -0.51 3.35 -0.53
CA SER A 4 -1.59 3.13 -1.51
C SER A 4 -1.44 1.87 -2.37
N THR A 5 -0.25 1.24 -2.38
CA THR A 5 0.06 0.09 -3.26
C THR A 5 -0.94 -1.07 -3.11
N MET A 6 -1.48 -1.28 -1.91
CA MET A 6 -2.46 -2.36 -1.69
C MET A 6 -3.78 -2.09 -2.44
N ALA A 7 -4.28 -0.85 -2.39
CA ALA A 7 -5.49 -0.47 -3.11
C ALA A 7 -5.27 -0.48 -4.63
N GLU A 8 -4.12 0.02 -5.08
CA GLU A 8 -3.74 0.03 -6.50
C GLU A 8 -3.64 -1.39 -7.07
N SER A 9 -2.90 -2.28 -6.39
CA SER A 9 -2.73 -3.67 -6.82
C SER A 9 -4.06 -4.44 -6.82
N LEU A 10 -4.94 -4.19 -5.85
CA LEU A 10 -6.28 -4.77 -5.82
C LEU A 10 -7.14 -4.26 -6.99
N ALA A 11 -7.08 -2.96 -7.30
CA ALA A 11 -7.81 -2.38 -8.42
C ALA A 11 -7.36 -2.96 -9.76
N LEU A 12 -6.05 -3.06 -9.98
CA LEU A 12 -5.48 -3.68 -11.19
C LEU A 12 -5.86 -5.17 -11.29
N ALA A 13 -5.81 -5.90 -10.18
CA ALA A 13 -6.22 -7.30 -10.13
C ALA A 13 -7.72 -7.48 -10.48
N ALA A 14 -8.59 -6.63 -9.92
CA ALA A 14 -10.01 -6.65 -10.21
C ALA A 14 -10.31 -6.35 -11.69
N MET A 15 -9.72 -5.27 -12.24
CA MET A 15 -9.91 -4.91 -13.65
C MET A 15 -9.36 -5.99 -14.61
N SER A 16 -8.24 -6.63 -14.27
CA SER A 16 -7.66 -7.69 -15.10
C SER A 16 -8.55 -8.93 -15.14
N VAL A 17 -9.17 -9.28 -14.01
CA VAL A 17 -10.08 -10.43 -13.92
C VAL A 17 -11.43 -10.13 -14.58
N ASP A 18 -11.99 -8.95 -14.33
CA ASP A 18 -13.28 -8.53 -14.89
C ASP A 18 -13.20 -8.35 -16.42
N GLY A 19 -12.11 -7.78 -16.92
CA GLY A 19 -11.84 -7.66 -18.36
C GLY A 19 -11.53 -8.99 -19.08
N GLY A 20 -11.52 -10.12 -18.37
CA GLY A 20 -11.24 -11.44 -18.93
C GLY A 20 -9.77 -11.69 -19.28
N TYR A 21 -8.86 -10.77 -18.95
CA TYR A 21 -7.42 -10.88 -19.19
C TYR A 21 -6.73 -11.85 -18.23
N ALA A 22 -7.35 -12.13 -17.09
CA ALA A 22 -6.86 -13.08 -16.10
C ALA A 22 -7.99 -13.92 -15.49
N ARG A 23 -7.74 -15.20 -15.22
CA ARG A 23 -8.69 -16.06 -14.48
C ARG A 23 -8.62 -15.83 -12.97
N ARG A 24 -7.42 -15.54 -12.48
CA ARG A 24 -7.09 -15.25 -11.08
C ARG A 24 -5.90 -14.30 -11.04
N ALA A 25 -5.89 -13.38 -10.08
CA ALA A 25 -4.77 -12.48 -9.82
C ALA A 25 -4.50 -12.42 -8.31
N CYS A 26 -3.25 -12.22 -7.88
CA CYS A 26 -2.90 -11.92 -6.48
C CYS A 26 -2.42 -10.49 -6.39
N ALA A 27 -3.02 -9.73 -5.48
CA ALA A 27 -2.56 -8.41 -5.08
C ALA A 27 -1.78 -8.57 -3.77
N VAL A 28 -0.48 -8.25 -3.76
CA VAL A 28 0.41 -8.40 -2.59
C VAL A 28 0.97 -7.06 -2.21
N THR A 29 1.09 -6.79 -0.91
CA THR A 29 1.89 -5.69 -0.39
C THR A 29 2.59 -6.12 0.89
N SER A 30 3.83 -5.69 1.06
CA SER A 30 4.65 -5.96 2.25
C SER A 30 5.42 -4.72 2.67
N SER A 31 5.67 -4.59 3.97
CA SER A 31 6.49 -3.54 4.54
C SER A 31 7.30 -4.08 5.71
N HIS A 32 8.43 -3.44 6.00
CA HIS A 32 9.26 -3.78 7.14
C HIS A 32 9.86 -2.52 7.75
N PHE A 33 9.71 -2.36 9.06
CA PHE A 33 10.17 -1.20 9.81
C PHE A 33 11.62 -0.81 9.49
N CYS A 34 12.57 -1.74 9.65
CA CYS A 34 13.99 -1.43 9.42
C CYS A 34 14.32 -1.05 7.98
N SER A 35 13.54 -1.52 7.00
CA SER A 35 13.74 -1.13 5.59
C SER A 35 13.24 0.28 5.35
N ALA A 36 12.08 0.62 5.91
CA ALA A 36 11.49 1.95 5.75
C ALA A 36 12.29 3.03 6.50
N GLU A 37 12.76 2.75 7.72
CA GLU A 37 13.61 3.68 8.47
C GLU A 37 14.91 3.98 7.72
N ARG A 38 15.53 2.98 7.07
CA ARG A 38 16.73 3.19 6.25
C ARG A 38 16.47 3.97 4.96
N GLN A 39 15.28 3.85 4.37
CA GLN A 39 14.96 4.49 3.09
C GLN A 39 14.50 5.93 3.25
N PHE A 40 13.78 6.25 4.32
CA PHE A 40 13.06 7.52 4.43
C PHE A 40 13.43 8.34 5.66
N ARG A 41 14.26 7.80 6.56
CA ARG A 41 14.62 8.45 7.83
C ARG A 41 16.11 8.37 8.08
N PHE A 42 16.53 8.95 9.21
CA PHE A 42 17.88 8.85 9.69
C PHE A 42 18.25 7.40 9.99
N PRO A 43 19.54 7.02 9.79
CA PRO A 43 20.03 5.72 10.22
C PRO A 43 19.64 5.46 11.67
N LEU A 44 19.10 4.28 11.96
CA LEU A 44 18.72 3.88 13.33
C LEU A 44 19.87 4.05 14.33
N GLU A 45 21.11 3.93 13.86
CA GLU A 45 22.35 4.10 14.61
C GLU A 45 22.59 5.53 15.11
N TYR A 46 21.91 6.52 14.53
CA TYR A 46 22.08 7.94 14.88
C TYR A 46 21.30 8.34 16.15
N GLY A 47 20.51 7.44 16.73
CA GLY A 47 19.86 7.63 18.04
C GLY A 47 18.92 8.85 18.12
N GLY A 48 18.44 9.35 16.99
CA GLY A 48 17.60 10.53 16.91
C GLY A 48 16.29 10.37 17.70
N GLN A 49 15.90 11.42 18.42
CA GLN A 49 14.63 11.45 19.13
C GLN A 49 13.46 11.57 18.13
N ARG A 50 12.49 10.65 18.21
CA ARG A 50 11.31 10.68 17.32
C ARG A 50 10.40 11.85 17.69
N THR A 51 9.91 12.54 16.66
CA THR A 51 8.90 13.58 16.82
C THR A 51 7.53 12.93 17.10
N PRO A 52 6.59 13.63 17.79
CA PRO A 52 5.23 13.11 18.00
C PRO A 52 4.47 12.82 16.71
N ALA A 53 4.79 13.50 15.60
CA ALA A 53 4.21 13.27 14.28
C ALA A 53 4.77 12.05 13.54
N SER A 54 5.82 11.40 14.08
CA SER A 54 6.49 10.28 13.41
C SER A 54 5.60 9.03 13.42
N GLN A 55 5.21 8.57 12.23
CA GLN A 55 4.47 7.31 12.06
C GLN A 55 5.38 6.08 12.19
N TRP A 56 4.82 4.92 12.55
CA TRP A 56 5.56 3.66 12.63
C TRP A 56 5.20 2.75 11.45
N THR A 57 6.18 2.39 10.61
CA THR A 57 5.94 1.46 9.51
C THR A 57 5.68 0.05 10.06
N VAL A 58 4.55 -0.53 9.66
CA VAL A 58 4.20 -1.91 10.01
C VAL A 58 5.24 -2.87 9.41
N SER A 59 5.70 -3.84 10.20
CA SER A 59 6.42 -5.02 9.70
C SER A 59 5.42 -6.13 9.44
N GLY A 60 5.13 -6.40 8.17
CA GLY A 60 4.12 -7.39 7.79
C GLY A 60 3.90 -7.46 6.28
N SER A 61 3.06 -8.41 5.87
CA SER A 61 2.67 -8.63 4.48
C SER A 61 1.23 -9.11 4.40
N GLY A 62 0.55 -8.77 3.30
CA GLY A 62 -0.76 -9.31 2.95
C GLY A 62 -0.85 -9.67 1.46
N CYS A 63 -1.63 -10.71 1.13
CA CYS A 63 -2.09 -10.99 -0.24
C CYS A 63 -3.61 -11.13 -0.23
N VAL A 64 -4.24 -10.67 -1.32
CA VAL A 64 -5.62 -10.98 -1.68
C VAL A 64 -5.63 -11.69 -3.03
N ILE A 65 -6.34 -12.82 -3.12
CA ILE A 65 -6.58 -13.52 -4.39
C ILE A 65 -7.92 -13.06 -4.95
N VAL A 66 -7.89 -12.51 -6.16
CA VAL A 66 -9.06 -12.06 -6.91
C VAL A 66 -9.38 -13.08 -8.00
N SER A 67 -10.65 -13.39 -8.14
CA SER A 67 -11.20 -14.26 -9.18
C SER A 67 -12.54 -13.73 -9.66
N ALA A 68 -13.10 -14.36 -10.69
CA ALA A 68 -14.47 -14.07 -11.13
C ALA A 68 -15.46 -14.12 -9.95
N HIS A 69 -16.54 -13.34 -10.08
CA HIS A 69 -17.56 -13.15 -9.06
C HIS A 69 -18.14 -14.48 -8.55
N ASP A 70 -18.34 -14.57 -7.24
CA ASP A 70 -18.92 -15.70 -6.52
C ASP A 70 -19.80 -15.15 -5.40
N GLU A 71 -21.11 -15.42 -5.45
CA GLU A 71 -22.11 -14.87 -4.52
C GLU A 71 -21.83 -15.20 -3.04
N LYS A 72 -21.02 -16.23 -2.76
CA LYS A 72 -20.68 -16.66 -1.41
C LYS A 72 -19.45 -15.96 -0.83
N LYS A 73 -18.82 -15.05 -1.59
CA LYS A 73 -17.55 -14.41 -1.21
C LYS A 73 -17.63 -12.88 -1.28
N PRO A 74 -16.77 -12.16 -0.55
CA PRO A 74 -16.61 -10.72 -0.72
C PRO A 74 -16.25 -10.38 -2.17
N SER A 75 -16.89 -9.35 -2.72
CA SER A 75 -16.68 -8.88 -4.09
C SER A 75 -16.26 -7.40 -4.12
N VAL A 76 -15.55 -7.02 -5.18
CA VAL A 76 -15.20 -5.63 -5.45
C VAL A 76 -16.30 -5.04 -6.33
N GLY A 77 -17.07 -4.09 -5.79
CA GLY A 77 -18.18 -3.47 -6.54
C GLY A 77 -17.73 -2.35 -7.48
N ALA A 78 -16.78 -1.52 -7.03
CA ALA A 78 -16.19 -0.44 -7.81
C ALA A 78 -14.81 -0.07 -7.25
N VAL A 79 -14.00 0.60 -8.08
CA VAL A 79 -12.70 1.15 -7.70
C VAL A 79 -12.59 2.59 -8.20
N CYS A 80 -12.14 3.49 -7.32
CA CYS A 80 -11.91 4.90 -7.62
C CYS A 80 -10.40 5.17 -7.67
N LEU A 81 -9.89 5.48 -8.85
CA LEU A 81 -8.47 5.83 -9.01
C LEU A 81 -8.24 7.28 -8.60
N GLY A 82 -7.29 7.49 -7.69
CA GLY A 82 -6.92 8.82 -7.22
C GLY A 82 -6.07 9.59 -8.22
N SER A 83 -5.86 10.87 -7.94
CA SER A 83 -4.86 11.72 -8.60
C SER A 83 -3.84 12.20 -7.56
N VAL A 84 -2.65 12.58 -8.04
CA VAL A 84 -1.63 13.15 -7.15
C VAL A 84 -2.08 14.54 -6.70
N VAL A 85 -2.01 14.78 -5.40
CA VAL A 85 -2.30 16.07 -4.77
C VAL A 85 -1.13 16.40 -3.86
N ASP A 86 -0.57 17.59 -4.01
CA ASP A 86 0.55 18.09 -3.22
C ASP A 86 0.15 19.40 -2.54
N TYR A 87 0.27 19.45 -1.22
CA TYR A 87 0.01 20.61 -0.38
C TYR A 87 1.31 21.25 0.14
N GLU A 88 2.44 20.95 -0.50
CA GLU A 88 3.78 21.47 -0.18
C GLU A 88 4.24 21.09 1.23
N VAL A 89 3.82 19.92 1.72
CA VAL A 89 4.26 19.38 3.01
C VAL A 89 5.71 18.92 2.91
N CYS A 90 6.61 19.65 3.59
CA CYS A 90 8.06 19.41 3.50
C CYS A 90 8.65 18.67 4.72
N ASP A 91 7.86 18.35 5.74
CA ASP A 91 8.34 17.59 6.90
C ASP A 91 8.47 16.11 6.57
N ILE A 92 9.72 15.65 6.41
CA ILE A 92 10.04 14.24 6.10
C ILE A 92 9.64 13.26 7.21
N ASN A 93 9.45 13.72 8.44
CA ASN A 93 8.98 12.85 9.53
C ASN A 93 7.48 12.55 9.41
N ASN A 94 6.75 13.39 8.66
CA ASN A 94 5.36 13.25 8.32
C ASN A 94 5.23 12.43 7.00
N MET A 95 5.26 11.10 7.14
CA MET A 95 5.36 10.13 6.04
C MET A 95 4.03 9.83 5.30
N GLY A 96 3.06 10.73 5.39
CA GLY A 96 1.73 10.59 4.78
C GLY A 96 0.65 11.25 5.60
#